data_AF-A0A2M6R9H3-F1
#
_entry.id   AF-A0A2M6R9H3-F1
#
_cell.length_a   1.000
_cell.length_b   1.000
_cell.length_c   1.000
_cell.angle_alpha   90.00
_cell.angle_beta   90.00
_cell.angle_gamma   90.00
#
_symmetry.space_group_name_H-M   'P 1'
#
loop_
_entity.id
_entity.type
_entity.pdbx_description
1 polymer ?
#
loop_
_entity_poly.entity_id
_entity_poly.type
_entity_poly.pdbx_seq_one_letter_code
_entity_poly.pdbx_strand_id
1 'polypeptide(L)'
;MAQDALLTPQELIEGDFFELAGLQNISEEEKETLMGKILDGLRDKVLIRIDDLLEDADKTHFQQLIQSADDTAIDAFLQNKSINIQQITAEEALLQKNNYLTMLSSLKDEQPQPQGSNGGV
;
A
#
# COMPACT_ATOMS: atom_id res chain seq x y z
N MET A 1 -5.81 25.27 15.75
CA MET A 1 -6.45 24.85 14.48
C MET A 1 -5.47 23.92 13.80
N ALA A 2 -5.54 22.62 14.07
CA ALA A 2 -4.76 21.65 13.31
C ALA A 2 -5.53 21.47 11.99
N GLN A 3 -4.93 21.91 10.89
CA GLN A 3 -5.49 21.61 9.57
C GLN A 3 -5.36 20.11 9.37
N ASP A 4 -6.47 19.46 9.02
CA ASP A 4 -6.48 18.19 8.28
C ASP A 4 -5.74 18.42 6.97
N ALA A 5 -4.40 18.49 7.03
CA ALA A 5 -3.58 18.63 5.85
C ALA A 5 -3.59 17.28 5.15
N LEU A 6 -4.62 17.06 4.33
CA LEU A 6 -4.61 16.06 3.29
C LEU A 6 -3.31 16.24 2.52
N LEU A 7 -2.48 15.20 2.50
CA LEU A 7 -1.23 15.20 1.74
C LEU A 7 -1.54 15.58 0.30
N THR A 8 -0.77 16.51 -0.25
CA THR A 8 -0.84 16.80 -1.67
C THR A 8 -0.42 15.57 -2.47
N PRO A 9 -0.89 15.42 -3.72
CA PRO A 9 -0.43 14.32 -4.57
C PRO A 9 1.09 14.24 -4.70
N GLN A 10 1.77 15.40 -4.72
CA GLN A 10 3.22 15.48 -4.79
C GLN A 10 3.88 14.90 -3.52
N GLU A 11 3.40 15.27 -2.34
CA GLU A 11 3.90 14.75 -1.06
C GLU A 11 3.64 13.25 -0.92
N LEU A 12 2.49 12.77 -1.41
CA LEU A 12 2.18 11.34 -1.41
C LEU A 12 3.13 10.56 -2.34
N ILE A 13 3.54 11.13 -3.47
CA ILE A 13 4.47 10.47 -4.40
C ILE A 13 5.89 10.50 -3.85
N GLU A 14 6.37 11.68 -3.43
CA GLU A 14 7.79 11.93 -3.16
C GLU A 14 8.18 11.70 -1.70
N GLY A 15 7.25 11.80 -0.75
CA GLY A 15 7.56 11.72 0.67
C GLY A 15 7.93 10.30 1.12
N ASP A 16 8.83 10.18 2.10
CA ASP A 16 9.15 8.90 2.70
C ASP A 16 7.96 8.35 3.49
N PHE A 17 7.62 7.06 3.31
CA PHE A 17 6.46 6.46 3.96
C PHE A 17 6.55 6.52 5.49
N PHE A 18 7.71 6.24 6.07
CA PHE A 18 7.87 6.19 7.53
C PHE A 18 7.84 7.59 8.12
N GLU A 19 8.37 8.59 7.42
CA GLU A 19 8.24 9.99 7.81
C GLU A 19 6.78 10.44 7.81
N LEU A 20 6.06 10.19 6.72
CA LEU A 20 4.64 10.53 6.59
C LEU A 20 3.77 9.80 7.62
N ALA A 21 4.13 8.56 7.98
CA ALA A 21 3.46 7.78 9.02
C ALA A 21 3.79 8.25 10.45
N GLY A 22 4.85 9.04 10.63
CA GLY A 22 5.40 9.41 11.93
C GLY A 22 6.08 8.25 12.66
N LEU A 23 6.68 7.32 11.91
CA LEU A 23 7.35 6.10 12.38
C LEU A 23 8.89 6.20 12.29
N GLN A 24 9.44 7.41 12.41
CA GLN A 24 10.88 7.66 12.24
C GLN A 24 11.77 6.97 13.30
N ASN A 25 11.20 6.60 14.44
CA ASN A 25 11.92 6.05 15.59
C ASN A 25 11.93 4.51 15.65
N ILE A 26 11.36 3.82 14.67
CA ILE A 26 11.41 2.35 14.63
C ILE A 26 12.78 1.88 14.09
N SER A 27 13.22 0.71 14.55
CA SER A 27 14.46 0.08 14.10
C SER A 27 14.41 -0.33 12.64
N GLU A 28 15.57 -0.53 12.01
CA GLU A 28 15.64 -1.00 10.62
C GLU A 28 14.99 -2.37 10.44
N GLU A 29 15.12 -3.29 11.40
CA GLU A 29 14.43 -4.59 11.38
C GLU A 29 12.90 -4.44 11.40
N GLU A 30 12.38 -3.50 12.18
CA GLU A 30 10.95 -3.17 12.21
C GLU A 30 10.49 -2.53 10.89
N LYS A 31 11.32 -1.67 10.27
CA LYS A 31 11.05 -1.10 8.94
C LYS A 31 10.97 -2.19 7.88
N GLU A 32 11.93 -3.10 7.83
CA GLU A 32 11.96 -4.22 6.89
C GLU A 32 10.74 -5.12 7.07
N THR A 33 10.41 -5.47 8.32
CA THR A 33 9.24 -6.29 8.63
C THR A 33 7.95 -5.62 8.20
N LEU A 34 7.81 -4.31 8.45
CA LEU A 34 6.62 -3.54 8.05
C LEU A 34 6.55 -3.42 6.53
N MET A 35 7.67 -3.14 5.87
CA MET A 35 7.74 -3.02 4.42
C MET A 35 7.38 -4.34 3.73
N GLY A 36 7.85 -5.48 4.25
CA GLY A 36 7.46 -6.79 3.76
C GLY A 36 5.95 -6.99 3.75
N LYS A 37 5.28 -6.66 4.86
CA LYS A 37 3.81 -6.75 4.95
C LYS A 37 3.08 -5.80 3.98
N ILE A 38 3.63 -4.60 3.78
CA ILE A 38 3.07 -3.63 2.82
C ILE A 38 3.20 -4.18 1.40
N LEU A 39 4.37 -4.71 1.04
CA LEU A 39 4.63 -5.28 -0.28
C LEU A 39 3.79 -6.54 -0.54
N ASP A 40 3.58 -7.39 0.45
CA ASP A 40 2.69 -8.55 0.32
C ASP A 40 1.25 -8.10 0.03
N GLY A 41 0.74 -7.12 0.79
CA GLY A 41 -0.58 -6.54 0.53
C GLY A 41 -0.67 -5.84 -0.82
N LEU A 42 0.41 -5.23 -1.30
CA LEU A 42 0.47 -4.61 -2.63
C LEU A 42 0.36 -5.67 -3.72
N ARG A 43 1.12 -6.74 -3.58
CA ARG A 43 1.11 -7.86 -4.52
C ARG A 43 -0.29 -8.44 -4.65
N ASP A 44 -0.97 -8.69 -3.53
CA ASP A 44 -2.34 -9.23 -3.54
C ASP A 44 -3.31 -8.31 -4.29
N LYS A 45 -3.23 -6.99 -4.04
CA LYS A 45 -4.07 -6.00 -4.74
C LYS A 45 -3.81 -5.94 -6.23
N VAL A 46 -2.53 -5.98 -6.64
CA VAL A 46 -2.15 -6.02 -8.05
C VAL A 46 -2.71 -7.28 -8.71
N LEU A 47 -2.59 -8.44 -8.06
CA LEU A 47 -3.14 -9.70 -8.59
C LEU A 47 -4.66 -9.67 -8.71
N ILE A 48 -5.38 -9.14 -7.72
CA ILE A 48 -6.83 -8.98 -7.77
C ILE A 48 -7.23 -8.07 -8.94
N ARG A 49 -6.55 -6.94 -9.10
CA ARG A 49 -6.86 -5.99 -10.17
C ARG A 49 -6.56 -6.56 -11.56
N ILE A 50 -5.52 -7.37 -11.70
CA ILE A 50 -5.27 -8.10 -12.94
C ILE A 50 -6.38 -9.13 -13.17
N ASP A 51 -6.77 -9.92 -12.16
CA ASP A 51 -7.86 -10.89 -12.28
C ASP A 51 -9.19 -10.24 -12.70
N ASP A 52 -9.49 -9.05 -12.18
CA ASP A 52 -10.68 -8.27 -12.56
C ASP A 52 -10.66 -7.77 -14.01
N LEU A 53 -9.49 -7.61 -14.61
CA LEU A 53 -9.31 -7.18 -16.00
C LEU A 53 -9.32 -8.36 -16.99
N LEU A 54 -9.20 -9.59 -16.50
CA LEU A 54 -9.19 -10.79 -17.33
C LEU A 54 -10.60 -11.33 -17.55
N GLU A 55 -10.84 -11.85 -18.74
CA GLU A 55 -12.03 -12.67 -19.02
C GLU A 55 -11.94 -14.01 -18.30
N ASP A 56 -13.07 -14.62 -17.95
CA ASP A 56 -13.12 -15.87 -17.18
C ASP A 56 -12.28 -17.00 -17.79
N ALA A 57 -12.23 -17.09 -19.11
CA ALA A 57 -11.43 -18.08 -19.83
C ALA A 57 -9.91 -17.89 -19.61
N ASP A 58 -9.47 -16.65 -19.42
CA ASP A 58 -8.06 -16.28 -19.24
C ASP A 58 -7.61 -16.38 -17.79
N LYS A 59 -8.52 -16.22 -16.82
CA LYS A 59 -8.21 -16.29 -15.38
C LYS A 59 -7.57 -17.61 -14.98
N THR A 60 -8.09 -18.73 -15.48
CA THR A 60 -7.55 -20.06 -15.18
C THR A 60 -6.11 -20.22 -15.70
N HIS A 61 -5.84 -19.68 -16.90
CA HIS A 61 -4.49 -19.73 -17.47
C HIS A 61 -3.53 -18.84 -16.68
N PHE A 62 -3.97 -17.63 -16.34
CA PHE A 62 -3.16 -16.71 -15.53
C PHE A 62 -2.80 -17.30 -14.16
N GLN A 63 -3.73 -17.96 -13.48
CA GLN A 63 -3.46 -18.64 -12.20
C GLN A 63 -2.41 -19.74 -12.33
N GLN A 64 -2.40 -20.49 -13.44
CA GLN A 64 -1.37 -21.50 -13.69
C GLN A 64 0.01 -20.85 -13.90
N LEU A 65 0.07 -19.74 -14.63
CA LEU A 65 1.31 -18.99 -14.85
C LEU A 65 1.90 -18.46 -13.54
N ILE A 66 1.05 -17.95 -12.64
CA ILE A 66 1.47 -17.50 -11.30
C ILE A 66 2.03 -18.67 -10.49
N GLN A 67 1.38 -19.83 -10.54
CA GLN A 67 1.81 -21.03 -9.79
C GLN A 67 3.15 -21.60 -10.30
N SER A 68 3.43 -21.47 -11.61
CA SER A 68 4.71 -21.89 -12.17
C SER A 68 5.85 -20.91 -11.89
N ALA A 69 5.56 -19.71 -11.36
CA ALA A 69 6.52 -18.64 -11.10
C ALA A 69 7.40 -18.32 -12.32
N ASP A 70 6.82 -18.39 -13.52
CA ASP A 70 7.51 -18.07 -14.77
C ASP A 70 7.22 -16.61 -15.13
N ASP A 71 8.06 -15.71 -14.61
CA ASP A 71 7.91 -14.26 -14.80
C ASP A 71 7.89 -13.88 -16.28
N THR A 72 8.66 -14.59 -17.12
CA THR A 72 8.71 -14.30 -18.56
C THR A 72 7.38 -14.65 -19.24
N ALA A 73 6.79 -15.79 -18.87
CA ALA A 73 5.50 -16.19 -19.40
C ALA A 73 4.35 -15.29 -18.89
N ILE A 74 4.41 -14.87 -17.62
CA ILE A 74 3.47 -13.90 -17.04
C ILE A 74 3.53 -12.58 -17.79
N ASP A 75 4.73 -12.03 -17.99
CA ASP A 75 4.91 -10.76 -18.71
C ASP A 75 4.38 -10.83 -20.14
N ALA A 76 4.70 -11.91 -20.87
CA ALA A 76 4.22 -12.12 -22.23
C ALA A 76 2.69 -12.22 -22.29
N PHE A 77 2.07 -12.92 -21.33
CA PHE A 77 0.62 -13.04 -21.22
C PHE A 77 -0.04 -11.67 -20.97
N LEU A 78 0.46 -10.90 -20.00
CA LEU A 78 -0.09 -9.59 -19.67
C LEU A 78 0.05 -8.61 -20.84
N GLN A 79 1.19 -8.64 -21.54
CA GLN A 79 1.39 -7.84 -22.76
C GLN A 79 0.39 -8.21 -23.85
N ASN A 80 0.12 -9.51 -24.07
CA ASN A 80 -0.87 -9.95 -25.05
C ASN A 80 -2.27 -9.45 -24.72
N LYS A 81 -2.61 -9.37 -23.43
CA LYS A 81 -3.87 -8.82 -22.92
C LYS A 81 -3.90 -7.29 -22.86
N SER A 82 -2.83 -6.62 -23.32
CA SER A 82 -2.68 -5.16 -23.21
C SER A 82 -2.80 -4.65 -21.76
N ILE A 83 -2.43 -5.48 -20.79
CA ILE A 83 -2.43 -5.15 -19.36
C ILE A 83 -1.05 -4.59 -19.00
N ASN A 84 -1.03 -3.35 -18.53
CA ASN A 84 0.20 -2.69 -18.07
C ASN A 84 0.40 -2.92 -16.57
N ILE A 85 1.19 -3.94 -16.22
CA ILE A 85 1.47 -4.28 -14.82
C ILE A 85 2.22 -3.18 -14.07
N GLN A 86 3.10 -2.41 -14.74
CA GLN A 86 3.83 -1.33 -14.08
C GLN A 86 2.87 -0.20 -13.69
N GLN A 87 1.94 0.14 -14.57
CA GLN A 87 0.90 1.13 -14.29
C GLN A 87 0.01 0.68 -13.13
N ILE A 88 -0.50 -0.56 -13.18
CA ILE A 88 -1.36 -1.11 -12.12
C ILE A 88 -0.61 -1.11 -10.78
N THR A 89 0.65 -1.57 -10.77
CA THR A 89 1.48 -1.57 -9.55
C THR A 89 1.67 -0.17 -9.00
N ALA A 90 1.95 0.83 -9.84
CA ALA A 90 2.12 2.21 -9.40
C ALA A 90 0.82 2.80 -8.81
N GLU A 91 -0.32 2.55 -9.46
CA GLU A 91 -1.63 3.00 -8.99
C GLU A 91 -1.99 2.36 -7.64
N GLU A 92 -1.82 1.04 -7.51
CA GLU A 92 -2.09 0.32 -6.27
C GLU A 92 -1.12 0.73 -5.14
N ALA A 93 0.15 0.99 -5.45
CA ALA A 93 1.12 1.45 -4.47
C ALA A 93 0.73 2.81 -3.87
N LEU A 94 0.29 3.75 -4.71
CA LEU A 94 -0.18 5.07 -4.25
C LEU A 94 -1.46 4.94 -3.42
N LEU A 95 -2.43 4.15 -3.87
CA LEU A 95 -3.67 3.90 -3.14
C LEU A 95 -3.38 3.26 -1.78
N GLN A 96 -2.50 2.26 -1.74
CA GLN A 96 -2.16 1.57 -0.50
C GLN A 96 -1.39 2.47 0.46
N LYS A 97 -0.42 3.25 -0.03
CA LYS A 97 0.29 4.26 0.76
C LYS A 97 -0.71 5.22 1.41
N ASN A 98 -1.63 5.78 0.62
CA ASN A 98 -2.66 6.69 1.13
C ASN A 98 -3.58 6.03 2.17
N ASN A 99 -4.01 4.79 1.92
CA ASN A 99 -4.88 4.05 2.84
C ASN A 99 -4.20 3.81 4.19
N TYR A 100 -2.91 3.42 4.20
CA TYR A 100 -2.18 3.25 5.45
C TYR A 100 -2.03 4.55 6.21
N LEU A 101 -1.68 5.65 5.52
CA LEU A 101 -1.51 6.95 6.16
C LEU A 101 -2.84 7.44 6.76
N THR A 102 -3.96 7.25 6.05
CA THR A 102 -5.31 7.59 6.54
C THR A 102 -5.71 6.74 7.76
N MET A 103 -5.40 5.45 7.75
CA MET A 103 -5.67 4.56 8.88
C MET A 103 -4.84 4.94 10.11
N LEU A 104 -3.58 5.32 9.91
CA LEU A 104 -2.70 5.75 11.01
C LEU A 104 -3.11 7.10 11.60
N SER A 105 -3.60 8.04 10.77
CA SER A 105 -4.13 9.30 11.28
C SER A 105 -5.40 9.09 12.10
N SER A 106 -6.35 8.27 11.63
CA SER A 106 -7.59 8.01 12.37
C SER A 106 -7.35 7.36 13.74
N LEU A 107 -6.32 6.51 13.87
CA LEU A 107 -5.94 5.90 15.15
C LEU A 107 -5.32 6.90 16.14
N LYS A 108 -4.68 7.97 15.66
CA LYS A 108 -4.09 9.01 16.52
C LYS A 108 -5.16 9.91 17.12
N ASP A 109 -6.25 10.14 16.42
CA ASP A 109 -7.36 10.99 16.88
C ASP A 109 -8.24 10.32 17.96
N GLU A 110 -8.20 8.99 18.07
CA GLU A 110 -8.98 8.21 19.05
C GLU A 110 -8.27 7.98 20.40
N GLN A 111 -7.02 8.42 20.57
CA GLN A 111 -6.34 8.35 21.88
C GLN A 111 -6.87 9.46 22.81
N PRO A 112 -7.56 9.14 23.93
CA PRO A 112 -8.02 10.16 24.87
C PRO A 112 -6.80 10.87 25.47
N GLN A 113 -6.75 12.21 25.32
CA GLN A 113 -5.69 13.00 25.93
C GLN A 113 -5.61 12.70 27.44
N PRO A 114 -4.41 12.48 28.00
CA PRO A 114 -4.28 12.29 29.44
C PRO A 114 -4.84 13.53 30.12
N GLN A 115 -5.94 13.34 30.87
CA GLN A 115 -6.52 14.39 31.69
C GLN A 115 -5.41 14.93 32.59
N GLY A 116 -5.05 16.18 32.34
CA GLY A 116 -4.04 16.87 33.12
C GLY A 116 -4.34 16.68 34.60
N SER A 117 -3.38 16.12 35.33
CA SER A 117 -3.38 16.07 36.79
C SER A 117 -3.58 17.50 37.27
N ASN A 118 -4.79 17.82 37.73
CA ASN A 118 -5.07 19.07 38.40
C ASN A 118 -4.52 18.94 39.82
N GLY A 119 -3.20 19.11 39.93
CA GLY A 119 -2.54 19.43 41.19
C GLY A 119 -2.97 20.82 41.63
N GLY A 120 -4.07 20.89 42.37
CA GLY A 120 -4.57 22.08 43.03
C GLY A 120 -4.54 21.86 44.54
N VAL A 121 -3.48 22.41 45.14
CA VAL A 121 -3.19 22.78 46.54
C VAL A 121 -4.29 22.53 47.59
#